data_AF-A0A4Q2V7N6-F1
#
_entry.id   AF-A0A4Q2V7N6-F1
#
_cell.length_a   1.000
_cell.length_b   1.000
_cell.length_c   1.000
_cell.angle_alpha   90.00
_cell.angle_beta   90.00
_cell.angle_gamma   90.00
#
_symmetry.space_group_name_H-M   'P 1'
#
loop_
_entity.id
_entity.type
_entity.pdbx_description
1 polymer ?
#
loop_
_entity_poly.entity_id
_entity_poly.type
_entity_poly.pdbx_seq_one_letter_code
_entity_poly.pdbx_strand_id
1 'polypeptide(L)'
;MELSERHRREETRKWYNKQIRDTDEKLKNSNIVVDDLDFCHLTERIMAANGATFIEGASFKLLHRLVDETDVAAKIDYVVQAGTLDLVKNIFPNQFDIALDKGSSEYVLRHPQLFRSFVAVPTKTSQAVSFSFGRLEESGFSSLARWILCFNHRQDPLKVAEGNVTLAGQHHGVTIGLPGLAIVLLTLDSEAHPRETSKVEVQVMNGESLLFVQSESGIPTFLPKNGHNYETMDLVGLLSSVHNGSLRIN
;
A
#
# COMPACT_ATOMS: atom_id res chain seq x y z
N MET A 1 15.19 -17.24 -23.85
CA MET A 1 14.08 -17.20 -24.82
C MET A 1 13.09 -16.16 -24.29
N GLU A 2 13.08 -14.95 -24.86
CA GLU A 2 12.13 -13.91 -24.45
C GLU A 2 10.72 -14.32 -24.86
N LEU A 3 9.88 -14.60 -23.87
CA LEU A 3 8.45 -14.80 -24.10
C LEU A 3 7.85 -13.47 -24.57
N SER A 4 7.09 -13.49 -25.66
CA SER A 4 6.34 -12.30 -26.11
C SER A 4 5.46 -11.78 -24.96
N GLU A 5 5.27 -10.46 -24.88
CA GLU A 5 4.48 -9.85 -23.80
C GLU A 5 3.08 -10.47 -23.64
N ARG A 6 2.47 -10.88 -24.75
CA ARG A 6 1.18 -11.54 -24.76
C ARG A 6 1.26 -12.90 -24.07
N HIS A 7 2.26 -13.70 -24.40
CA HIS A 7 2.45 -15.01 -23.77
C HIS A 7 2.76 -14.87 -22.28
N ARG A 8 3.60 -13.89 -21.89
CA ARG A 8 3.84 -13.58 -20.47
C ARG A 8 2.55 -13.23 -19.74
N ARG A 9 1.69 -12.38 -20.33
CA ARG A 9 0.39 -12.02 -19.76
C ARG A 9 -0.53 -13.23 -19.59
N GLU A 10 -0.58 -14.12 -20.57
CA GLU A 10 -1.40 -15.34 -20.52
C GLU A 10 -0.90 -16.31 -19.44
N GLU A 11 0.40 -16.53 -19.34
CA GLU A 11 0.99 -17.38 -18.30
C GLU A 11 0.79 -16.80 -16.89
N THR A 12 0.97 -15.49 -16.72
CA THR A 12 0.66 -14.81 -15.46
C THR A 12 -0.80 -14.98 -15.06
N ARG A 13 -1.75 -14.83 -15.99
CA ARG A 13 -3.18 -15.07 -15.72
C ARG A 13 -3.45 -16.51 -15.32
N LYS A 14 -2.90 -17.50 -16.06
CA LYS A 14 -3.05 -18.91 -15.69
C LYS A 14 -2.51 -19.20 -14.30
N TRP A 15 -1.38 -18.58 -13.94
CA TRP A 15 -0.80 -18.72 -12.61
C TRP A 15 -1.72 -18.15 -11.54
N TYR A 16 -2.24 -16.92 -11.70
CA TYR A 16 -3.20 -16.32 -10.76
C TYR A 16 -4.47 -17.17 -10.62
N ASN A 17 -5.09 -17.58 -11.73
CA ASN A 17 -6.29 -18.41 -11.69
C ASN A 17 -6.06 -19.75 -10.98
N LYS A 18 -4.87 -20.34 -11.15
CA LYS A 18 -4.46 -21.51 -10.39
C LYS A 18 -4.33 -21.19 -8.89
N GLN A 19 -3.66 -20.10 -8.52
CA GLN A 19 -3.51 -19.72 -7.11
C GLN A 19 -4.85 -19.43 -6.43
N ILE A 20 -5.78 -18.75 -7.13
CA ILE A 20 -7.14 -18.49 -6.63
C ILE A 20 -7.82 -19.82 -6.32
N ARG A 21 -7.89 -20.73 -7.30
CA ARG A 21 -8.51 -22.06 -7.11
C ARG A 21 -7.84 -22.87 -5.99
N ASP A 22 -6.51 -22.97 -6.01
CA ASP A 22 -5.76 -23.76 -5.02
C ASP A 22 -5.91 -23.16 -3.60
N THR A 23 -6.18 -21.86 -3.48
CA THR A 23 -6.43 -21.18 -2.20
C THR A 23 -7.87 -21.33 -1.74
N ASP A 24 -8.84 -21.17 -2.64
CA ASP A 24 -10.26 -21.40 -2.38
C ASP A 24 -10.50 -22.84 -1.89
N GLU A 25 -9.86 -23.83 -2.51
CA GLU A 25 -9.91 -25.23 -2.06
C GLU A 25 -9.38 -25.42 -0.62
N LYS A 26 -8.30 -24.72 -0.25
CA LYS A 26 -7.75 -24.76 1.12
C LYS A 26 -8.65 -24.06 2.13
N LEU A 27 -9.39 -23.04 1.69
CA LEU A 27 -10.23 -22.18 2.51
C LEU A 27 -11.71 -22.59 2.50
N LYS A 28 -12.06 -23.72 1.89
CA LYS A 28 -13.45 -24.20 1.69
C LYS A 28 -14.33 -24.26 2.94
N ASN A 29 -13.73 -24.38 4.13
CA ASN A 29 -14.44 -24.39 5.43
C ASN A 29 -14.24 -23.11 6.25
N SER A 30 -13.69 -22.07 5.64
CA SER A 30 -13.52 -20.74 6.25
C SER A 30 -14.59 -19.78 5.74
N ASN A 31 -14.73 -18.65 6.41
CA ASN A 31 -15.55 -17.52 5.97
C ASN A 31 -14.80 -16.60 4.98
N ILE A 32 -13.62 -17.00 4.51
CA ILE A 32 -12.77 -16.22 3.61
C ILE A 32 -13.04 -16.71 2.19
N VAL A 33 -13.43 -15.78 1.32
CA VAL A 33 -13.61 -16.02 -0.12
C VAL A 33 -12.41 -15.43 -0.86
N VAL A 34 -11.84 -16.20 -1.80
CA VAL A 34 -10.76 -15.75 -2.67
C VAL A 34 -11.22 -15.93 -4.11
N ASP A 35 -11.44 -14.83 -4.82
CA ASP A 35 -11.90 -14.82 -6.21
C ASP A 35 -11.29 -13.64 -6.98
N ASP A 36 -11.52 -13.62 -8.29
CA ASP A 36 -11.23 -12.47 -9.14
C ASP A 36 -12.03 -11.23 -8.68
N LEU A 37 -11.44 -10.05 -8.88
CA LEU A 37 -12.13 -8.79 -8.58
C LEU A 37 -13.29 -8.57 -9.56
N ASP A 38 -14.52 -8.86 -9.11
CA ASP A 38 -15.74 -8.42 -9.79
C ASP A 38 -15.99 -6.94 -9.50
N PHE A 39 -15.72 -6.10 -10.49
CA PHE A 39 -15.89 -4.66 -10.38
C PHE A 39 -17.37 -4.24 -10.24
N CYS A 40 -18.30 -4.93 -10.91
CA CYS A 40 -19.73 -4.62 -10.80
C CYS A 40 -20.22 -4.95 -9.38
N HIS A 41 -19.82 -6.11 -8.86
CA HIS A 41 -20.16 -6.46 -7.49
C HIS A 41 -19.53 -5.50 -6.47
N LEU A 42 -18.28 -5.05 -6.69
CA LEU A 42 -17.63 -4.04 -5.85
C LEU A 42 -18.43 -2.73 -5.83
N THR A 43 -18.80 -2.20 -6.99
CA THR A 43 -19.54 -0.94 -7.09
C THR A 43 -20.92 -1.05 -6.44
N GLU A 44 -21.65 -2.15 -6.66
CA GLU A 44 -22.93 -2.44 -5.98
C GLU A 44 -22.78 -2.43 -4.45
N ARG A 45 -21.73 -3.06 -3.92
CA ARG A 45 -21.48 -3.10 -2.46
C ARG A 45 -21.17 -1.72 -1.89
N ILE A 46 -20.39 -0.90 -2.60
CA ILE A 46 -20.12 0.49 -2.20
C ILE A 46 -21.42 1.29 -2.21
N MET A 47 -22.24 1.12 -3.24
CA MET A 47 -23.54 1.80 -3.37
C MET A 47 -24.55 1.37 -2.31
N ALA A 48 -24.50 0.12 -1.84
CA ALA A 48 -25.35 -0.36 -0.75
C ALA A 48 -24.88 0.13 0.64
N ALA A 49 -23.61 0.50 0.80
CA ALA A 49 -23.06 0.95 2.07
C ALA A 49 -23.38 2.44 2.36
N ASN A 50 -23.32 2.82 3.64
CA ASN A 50 -23.37 4.23 4.07
C ASN A 50 -22.13 5.03 3.63
N GLY A 51 -21.03 4.32 3.41
CA GLY A 51 -19.74 4.84 3.02
C GLY A 51 -18.73 3.72 2.93
N ALA A 52 -17.74 3.88 2.06
CA ALA A 52 -16.59 2.99 1.99
C ALA A 52 -15.32 3.77 2.28
N THR A 53 -14.35 3.13 2.94
CA THR A 53 -13.00 3.67 3.10
C THR A 53 -12.03 2.81 2.33
N PHE A 54 -11.27 3.42 1.44
CA PHE A 54 -10.22 2.78 0.68
C PHE A 54 -8.87 3.31 1.14
N ILE A 55 -7.98 2.39 1.52
CA ILE A 55 -6.60 2.69 1.88
C ILE A 55 -5.72 1.96 0.89
N GLU A 56 -5.00 2.70 0.05
CA GLU A 56 -4.32 2.12 -1.12
C GLU A 56 -2.84 2.54 -1.20
N GLY A 57 -1.97 1.55 -1.42
CA GLY A 57 -0.54 1.73 -1.68
C GLY A 57 -0.13 0.99 -2.95
N ALA A 58 -0.86 1.24 -4.04
CA ALA A 58 -0.70 0.60 -5.34
C ALA A 58 -0.99 1.59 -6.48
N SER A 59 -0.81 1.14 -7.73
CA SER A 59 -1.08 1.96 -8.91
C SER A 59 -2.53 2.47 -8.95
N PHE A 60 -2.72 3.69 -9.46
CA PHE A 60 -4.00 4.40 -9.54
C PHE A 60 -5.04 3.82 -10.49
N LYS A 61 -4.81 2.63 -11.05
CA LYS A 61 -5.63 2.05 -12.10
C LYS A 61 -7.06 1.71 -11.64
N LEU A 62 -7.21 1.19 -10.42
CA LEU A 62 -8.53 0.95 -9.85
C LEU A 62 -9.25 2.27 -9.55
N LEU A 63 -8.54 3.26 -8.98
CA LEU A 63 -9.10 4.58 -8.70
C LEU A 63 -9.61 5.24 -9.97
N HIS A 64 -8.82 5.23 -11.04
CA HIS A 64 -9.22 5.83 -12.32
C HIS A 64 -10.55 5.22 -12.80
N ARG A 65 -10.68 3.90 -12.74
CA ARG A 65 -11.94 3.23 -13.09
C ARG A 65 -13.10 3.59 -12.17
N LEU A 66 -12.84 3.81 -10.88
CA LEU A 66 -13.87 4.26 -9.92
C LEU A 66 -14.27 5.73 -10.13
N VAL A 67 -13.35 6.58 -10.58
CA VAL A 67 -13.65 7.98 -10.92
C VAL A 67 -14.67 8.08 -12.05
N ASP A 68 -14.62 7.15 -13.02
CA ASP A 68 -15.62 7.07 -14.10
C ASP A 68 -17.03 6.71 -13.58
N GLU A 69 -17.13 6.06 -12.41
CA GLU A 69 -18.37 5.72 -11.71
C GLU A 69 -18.71 6.78 -10.65
N THR A 70 -19.07 8.00 -11.08
CA THR A 70 -19.15 9.19 -10.21
C THR A 70 -19.99 9.00 -8.94
N ASP A 71 -21.13 8.31 -9.03
CA ASP A 71 -22.00 8.04 -7.87
C ASP A 71 -21.34 7.11 -6.85
N VAL A 72 -20.52 6.18 -7.33
CA VAL A 72 -19.73 5.26 -6.51
C VAL A 72 -18.58 6.04 -5.85
N ALA A 73 -17.82 6.82 -6.62
CA ALA A 73 -16.71 7.63 -6.12
C ALA A 73 -17.16 8.57 -4.99
N ALA A 74 -18.33 9.20 -5.15
CA ALA A 74 -18.92 10.11 -4.16
C ALA A 74 -19.27 9.46 -2.81
N LYS A 75 -19.19 8.13 -2.68
CA LYS A 75 -19.36 7.39 -1.41
C LYS A 75 -18.05 6.99 -0.74
N ILE A 76 -16.92 7.22 -1.37
CA ILE A 76 -15.63 6.68 -0.92
C ILE A 76 -14.80 7.76 -0.22
N ASP A 77 -14.32 7.43 0.98
CA ASP A 77 -13.19 8.11 1.62
C ASP A 77 -11.91 7.42 1.20
N TYR A 78 -11.06 8.13 0.47
CA TYR A 78 -9.83 7.57 -0.09
C TYR A 78 -8.61 8.11 0.66
N VAL A 79 -7.73 7.21 1.08
CA VAL A 79 -6.38 7.52 1.58
C VAL A 79 -5.37 6.76 0.74
N VAL A 80 -4.54 7.47 -0.02
CA VAL A 80 -3.63 6.86 -1.00
C VAL A 80 -2.16 7.20 -0.71
N GLN A 81 -1.27 6.22 -0.77
CA GLN A 81 0.17 6.47 -0.81
C GLN A 81 0.53 7.05 -2.18
N ALA A 82 0.79 8.36 -2.23
CA ALA A 82 0.98 9.03 -3.50
C ALA A 82 1.93 10.22 -3.40
N GLY A 83 2.73 10.37 -4.45
CA GLY A 83 3.58 11.53 -4.64
C GLY A 83 4.78 11.60 -3.69
N THR A 84 5.59 12.62 -3.91
CA THR A 84 6.73 12.95 -3.08
C THR A 84 6.80 14.44 -2.87
N LEU A 85 7.31 14.86 -1.72
CA LEU A 85 7.66 16.26 -1.44
C LEU A 85 9.10 16.58 -1.86
N ASP A 86 9.87 15.56 -2.28
CA ASP A 86 11.27 15.66 -2.65
C ASP A 86 11.61 14.61 -3.72
N LEU A 87 11.88 15.07 -4.94
CA LEU A 87 12.21 14.20 -6.07
C LEU A 87 13.54 13.47 -5.89
N VAL A 88 14.47 14.00 -5.08
CA VAL A 88 15.81 13.40 -4.87
C VAL A 88 15.70 12.00 -4.26
N LYS A 89 14.62 11.72 -3.53
CA LYS A 89 14.39 10.44 -2.85
C LYS A 89 13.70 9.40 -3.74
N ASN A 90 13.28 9.75 -4.95
CA ASN A 90 12.65 8.79 -5.83
C ASN A 90 13.70 7.94 -6.56
N ILE A 91 13.40 6.64 -6.70
CA ILE A 91 14.19 5.72 -7.52
C ILE A 91 13.87 5.92 -9.02
N PHE A 92 12.63 6.30 -9.33
CA PHE A 92 12.13 6.61 -10.66
C PHE A 92 11.87 8.13 -10.77
N PRO A 93 11.62 8.69 -11.97
CA PRO A 93 11.22 10.10 -12.10
C PRO A 93 10.01 10.46 -11.21
N ASN A 94 9.10 9.50 -11.02
CA ASN A 94 7.93 9.61 -10.16
C ASN A 94 8.03 8.69 -8.93
N GLN A 95 7.20 8.93 -7.92
CA GLN A 95 6.93 7.93 -6.88
C GLN A 95 6.47 6.62 -7.53
N PHE A 96 6.79 5.48 -6.93
CA PHE A 96 6.65 4.16 -7.55
C PHE A 96 5.25 3.88 -8.09
N ASP A 97 4.20 4.11 -7.30
CA ASP A 97 2.82 3.83 -7.71
C ASP A 97 2.35 4.76 -8.84
N ILE A 98 2.81 6.01 -8.84
CA ILE A 98 2.62 6.93 -9.97
C ILE A 98 3.35 6.43 -11.22
N ALA A 99 4.57 5.91 -11.05
CA ALA A 99 5.37 5.41 -12.17
C ALA A 99 4.78 4.15 -12.81
N LEU A 100 4.02 3.33 -12.06
CA LEU A 100 3.34 2.14 -12.58
C LEU A 100 2.25 2.47 -13.59
N ASP A 101 1.51 3.55 -13.39
CA ASP A 101 0.48 4.04 -14.31
C ASP A 101 0.30 5.56 -14.19
N LYS A 102 1.17 6.29 -14.88
CA LYS A 102 1.20 7.76 -14.84
C LYS A 102 -0.11 8.37 -15.35
N GLY A 103 -0.71 7.79 -16.38
CA GLY A 103 -1.94 8.31 -16.98
C GLY A 103 -3.11 8.27 -15.99
N SER A 104 -3.31 7.12 -15.35
CA SER A 104 -4.31 6.97 -14.30
C SER A 104 -4.03 7.87 -13.10
N SER A 105 -2.76 8.02 -12.73
CA SER A 105 -2.35 8.86 -11.60
C SER A 105 -2.64 10.35 -11.85
N GLU A 106 -2.24 10.88 -13.02
CA GLU A 106 -2.55 12.26 -13.39
C GLU A 106 -4.05 12.52 -13.44
N TYR A 107 -4.83 11.56 -13.98
CA TYR A 107 -6.26 11.69 -14.08
C TYR A 107 -6.92 11.79 -12.70
N VAL A 108 -6.61 10.85 -11.80
CA VAL A 108 -7.20 10.85 -10.45
C VAL A 108 -6.75 12.06 -9.63
N LEU A 109 -5.46 12.43 -9.70
CA LEU A 109 -4.93 13.58 -8.95
C LEU A 109 -5.48 14.93 -9.45
N ARG A 110 -6.03 15.00 -10.67
CA ARG A 110 -6.78 16.17 -11.17
C ARG A 110 -8.24 16.20 -10.74
N HIS A 111 -8.79 15.08 -10.25
CA HIS A 111 -10.19 14.98 -9.86
C HIS A 111 -10.43 14.46 -8.42
N PRO A 112 -9.66 14.91 -7.40
CA PRO A 112 -9.87 14.46 -6.03
C PRO A 112 -11.26 14.82 -5.48
N GLN A 113 -11.89 15.85 -6.00
CA GLN A 113 -13.23 16.33 -5.62
C GLN A 113 -14.38 15.37 -5.99
N LEU A 114 -14.13 14.35 -6.82
CA LEU A 114 -15.15 13.37 -7.19
C LEU A 114 -15.37 12.32 -6.08
N PHE A 115 -14.44 12.23 -5.13
CA PHE A 115 -14.57 11.37 -3.96
C PHE A 115 -15.25 12.09 -2.79
N ARG A 116 -15.84 11.33 -1.86
CA ARG A 116 -16.36 11.91 -0.60
C ARG A 116 -15.25 12.61 0.18
N SER A 117 -14.10 11.95 0.26
CA SER A 117 -12.86 12.56 0.70
C SER A 117 -11.68 11.92 -0.03
N PHE A 118 -10.63 12.70 -0.26
CA PHE A 118 -9.41 12.22 -0.89
C PHE A 118 -8.21 12.79 -0.14
N VAL A 119 -7.38 11.90 0.37
CA VAL A 119 -6.17 12.24 1.10
C VAL A 119 -4.97 11.53 0.47
N ALA A 120 -3.90 12.28 0.22
CA ALA A 120 -2.63 11.70 -0.15
C ALA A 120 -1.68 11.52 1.05
N VAL A 121 -0.89 10.45 1.02
CA VAL A 121 0.20 10.18 1.96
C VAL A 121 1.52 10.11 1.17
N PRO A 122 2.34 11.17 1.19
CA PRO A 122 3.58 11.22 0.43
C PRO A 122 4.56 10.17 0.92
N THR A 123 5.47 9.76 0.03
CA THR A 123 6.50 8.74 0.32
C THR A 123 7.22 9.02 1.64
N LYS A 124 7.66 10.27 1.86
CA LYS A 124 8.35 10.68 3.09
C LYS A 124 7.54 10.41 4.36
N THR A 125 6.21 10.61 4.32
CA THR A 125 5.33 10.33 5.46
C THR A 125 5.23 8.84 5.73
N SER A 126 4.92 8.05 4.69
CA SER A 126 4.78 6.60 4.84
C SER A 126 6.08 5.89 5.24
N GLN A 127 7.24 6.47 4.89
CA GLN A 127 8.57 5.98 5.28
C GLN A 127 9.02 6.44 6.67
N ALA A 128 8.29 7.35 7.32
CA ALA A 128 8.62 7.79 8.68
C ALA A 128 8.33 6.69 9.71
N VAL A 129 7.43 5.76 9.40
CA VAL A 129 7.12 4.60 10.25
C VAL A 129 7.99 3.42 9.84
N SER A 130 8.68 2.82 10.81
CA SER A 130 9.58 1.69 10.60
C SER A 130 9.17 0.48 11.43
N PHE A 131 9.48 -0.70 10.93
CA PHE A 131 9.08 -1.98 11.53
C PHE A 131 10.30 -2.84 11.78
N SER A 132 10.36 -3.40 12.98
CA SER A 132 11.25 -4.50 13.35
C SER A 132 10.55 -5.83 13.05
N PHE A 133 11.34 -6.81 12.63
CA PHE A 133 10.83 -8.10 12.15
C PHE A 133 11.64 -9.30 12.65
N GLY A 134 12.66 -9.09 13.48
CA GLY A 134 13.57 -10.16 13.93
C GLY A 134 12.87 -11.34 14.60
N ARG A 135 11.67 -11.14 15.14
CA ARG A 135 10.87 -12.16 15.85
C ARG A 135 9.87 -12.92 14.97
N LEU A 136 9.76 -12.59 13.68
CA LEU A 136 8.76 -13.21 12.80
C LEU A 136 8.93 -14.73 12.71
N GLU A 137 10.16 -15.22 12.55
CA GLU A 137 10.43 -16.65 12.42
C GLU A 137 10.06 -17.42 13.70
N GLU A 138 10.48 -16.91 14.86
CA GLU A 138 10.18 -17.48 16.18
C GLU A 138 8.69 -17.46 16.51
N SER A 139 7.94 -16.51 15.95
CA SER A 139 6.51 -16.31 16.20
C SER A 139 5.62 -17.01 15.18
N GLY A 140 6.17 -17.94 14.38
CA GLY A 140 5.41 -18.74 13.42
C GLY A 140 5.13 -18.06 12.07
N PHE A 141 5.70 -16.87 11.82
CA PHE A 141 5.54 -16.12 10.57
C PHE A 141 6.73 -16.34 9.61
N SER A 142 7.28 -17.55 9.54
CA SER A 142 8.48 -17.87 8.74
C SER A 142 8.29 -17.59 7.25
N SER A 143 7.09 -17.76 6.71
CA SER A 143 6.80 -17.39 5.32
C SER A 143 6.99 -15.89 5.09
N LEU A 144 6.38 -15.04 5.93
CA LEU A 144 6.52 -13.58 5.83
C LEU A 144 7.97 -13.14 6.01
N ALA A 145 8.70 -13.78 6.93
CA ALA A 145 10.13 -13.54 7.13
C ALA A 145 10.94 -13.75 5.85
N ARG A 146 10.72 -14.87 5.16
CA ARG A 146 11.40 -15.18 3.88
C ARG A 146 11.03 -14.17 2.79
N TRP A 147 9.77 -13.75 2.73
CA TRP A 147 9.34 -12.71 1.79
C TRP A 147 10.08 -11.39 2.05
N ILE A 148 10.18 -10.95 3.30
CA ILE A 148 10.92 -9.72 3.66
C ILE A 148 12.41 -9.83 3.27
N LEU A 149 13.06 -10.97 3.55
CA LEU A 149 14.45 -11.18 3.15
C LEU A 149 14.64 -11.06 1.63
N CYS A 150 13.78 -11.71 0.85
CA CYS A 150 13.89 -11.72 -0.61
C CYS A 150 13.56 -10.36 -1.22
N PHE A 151 12.45 -9.74 -0.83
CA PHE A 151 11.92 -8.54 -1.49
C PHE A 151 12.48 -7.23 -0.92
N ASN A 152 12.57 -7.11 0.40
CA ASN A 152 13.01 -5.87 1.04
C ASN A 152 14.53 -5.84 1.21
N HIS A 153 15.16 -6.97 1.53
CA HIS A 153 16.62 -7.07 1.71
C HIS A 153 17.37 -7.69 0.52
N ARG A 154 16.67 -7.97 -0.59
CA ARG A 154 17.24 -8.45 -1.86
C ARG A 154 18.13 -9.68 -1.68
N GLN A 155 17.81 -10.53 -0.71
CA GLN A 155 18.53 -11.77 -0.49
C GLN A 155 18.17 -12.78 -1.57
N ASP A 156 19.13 -13.63 -1.90
CA ASP A 156 18.94 -14.70 -2.88
C ASP A 156 17.84 -15.66 -2.40
N PRO A 157 16.75 -15.86 -3.18
CA PRO A 157 15.65 -16.73 -2.78
C PRO A 157 16.06 -18.18 -2.49
N LEU A 158 17.07 -18.71 -3.20
CA LEU A 158 17.58 -20.06 -2.96
C LEU A 158 18.28 -20.13 -1.60
N LYS A 159 19.12 -19.15 -1.28
CA LYS A 159 19.81 -19.09 0.03
C LYS A 159 18.82 -18.93 1.18
N VAL A 160 17.77 -18.14 0.99
CA VAL A 160 16.70 -17.97 1.98
C VAL A 160 15.89 -19.28 2.15
N ALA A 161 15.59 -19.98 1.06
CA ALA A 161 14.87 -21.25 1.10
C ALA A 161 15.68 -22.36 1.79
N GLU A 162 16.99 -22.39 1.59
CA GLU A 162 17.93 -23.33 2.23
C GLU A 162 18.22 -22.99 3.70
N GLY A 163 17.75 -21.85 4.21
CA GLY A 163 18.01 -21.39 5.58
C GLY A 163 19.42 -20.82 5.80
N ASN A 164 20.16 -20.56 4.73
CA ASN A 164 21.50 -19.96 4.78
C ASN A 164 21.45 -18.46 5.17
N VAL A 165 20.31 -17.81 4.95
CA VAL A 165 20.04 -16.43 5.36
C VAL A 165 18.74 -16.39 6.14
N THR A 166 18.78 -15.86 7.36
CA THR A 166 17.63 -15.75 8.27
C THR A 166 17.52 -14.34 8.85
N LEU A 167 16.36 -14.02 9.42
CA LEU A 167 16.15 -12.75 10.11
C LEU A 167 16.93 -12.71 11.43
N ALA A 168 16.90 -13.81 12.17
CA ALA A 168 17.59 -13.94 13.46
C ALA A 168 19.13 -13.92 13.32
N GLY A 169 19.66 -14.29 12.15
CA GLY A 169 21.09 -14.26 11.85
C GLY A 169 21.55 -12.92 11.28
N GLN A 170 21.64 -12.83 9.95
CA GLN A 170 22.33 -11.75 9.25
C GLN A 170 21.57 -10.42 9.25
N HIS A 171 20.27 -10.43 9.55
CA HIS A 171 19.41 -9.25 9.55
C HIS A 171 18.84 -8.94 10.94
N HIS A 172 19.54 -9.39 11.99
CA HIS A 172 19.12 -9.12 13.36
C HIS A 172 19.16 -7.61 13.66
N GLY A 173 18.09 -7.10 14.28
CA GLY A 173 17.97 -5.68 14.63
C GLY A 173 17.76 -4.73 13.45
N VAL A 174 17.66 -5.24 12.22
CA VAL A 174 17.36 -4.42 11.05
C VAL A 174 15.88 -4.04 11.05
N THR A 175 15.59 -2.85 10.53
CA THR A 175 14.23 -2.34 10.35
C THR A 175 13.93 -2.09 8.87
N ILE A 176 12.65 -2.13 8.52
CA ILE A 176 12.17 -1.83 7.16
C ILE A 176 11.08 -0.77 7.22
N GLY A 177 11.02 0.03 6.17
CA GLY A 177 9.82 0.79 5.84
C GLY A 177 8.82 -0.12 5.12
N LEU A 178 7.56 -0.11 5.58
CA LEU A 178 6.44 -0.76 4.90
C LEU A 178 5.39 0.30 4.58
N PRO A 179 5.54 1.07 3.50
CA PRO A 179 4.68 2.22 3.20
C PRO A 179 3.18 1.89 3.20
N GLY A 180 2.79 0.76 2.58
CA GLY A 180 1.39 0.31 2.55
C GLY A 180 0.82 -0.01 3.94
N LEU A 181 1.64 -0.52 4.86
CA LEU A 181 1.20 -0.74 6.24
C LEU A 181 1.19 0.56 7.04
N ALA A 182 2.19 1.43 6.83
CA ALA A 182 2.26 2.72 7.48
C ALA A 182 1.05 3.60 7.18
N ILE A 183 0.56 3.63 5.94
CA ILE A 183 -0.65 4.40 5.61
C ILE A 183 -1.89 3.86 6.34
N VAL A 184 -2.00 2.55 6.56
CA VAL A 184 -3.12 1.95 7.31
C VAL A 184 -3.07 2.43 8.76
N LEU A 185 -1.89 2.40 9.38
CA LEU A 185 -1.71 2.85 10.77
C LEU A 185 -1.95 4.35 10.93
N LEU A 186 -1.39 5.17 10.05
CA LEU A 186 -1.62 6.62 10.02
C LEU A 186 -3.11 6.96 9.83
N THR A 187 -3.87 6.10 9.13
CA THR A 187 -5.29 6.32 8.89
C THR A 187 -6.15 5.88 10.06
N LEU A 188 -5.96 4.65 10.54
CA LEU A 188 -6.87 3.99 11.48
C LEU A 188 -6.49 4.19 12.95
N ASP A 189 -5.22 4.45 13.26
CA ASP A 189 -4.71 4.58 14.63
C ASP A 189 -3.93 5.90 14.79
N SER A 190 -4.63 7.02 14.59
CA SER A 190 -4.04 8.36 14.67
C SER A 190 -3.63 8.78 16.09
N GLU A 191 -4.07 8.06 17.12
CA GLU A 191 -3.63 8.30 18.51
C GLU A 191 -2.19 7.79 18.70
N ALA A 192 -1.91 6.55 18.28
CA ALA A 192 -0.55 6.00 18.36
C ALA A 192 0.35 6.50 17.21
N HIS A 193 -0.23 6.87 16.07
CA HIS A 193 0.47 7.37 14.89
C HIS A 193 0.02 8.79 14.56
N PRO A 194 0.36 9.77 15.41
CA PRO A 194 -0.13 11.12 15.26
C PRO A 194 0.38 11.72 13.96
N ARG A 195 -0.50 12.43 13.26
CA ARG A 195 -0.23 13.05 11.96
C ARG A 195 -0.77 14.46 11.92
N GLU A 196 -0.20 15.26 11.02
CA GLU A 196 -0.74 16.56 10.66
C GLU A 196 -1.41 16.49 9.30
N THR A 197 -2.42 17.34 9.11
CA THR A 197 -3.06 17.51 7.80
C THR A 197 -2.57 18.82 7.20
N SER A 198 -2.04 18.73 5.98
CA SER A 198 -1.66 19.87 5.14
C SER A 198 -2.35 19.74 3.79
N LYS A 199 -2.05 20.64 2.85
CA LYS A 199 -2.50 20.50 1.46
C LYS A 199 -1.32 20.65 0.52
N VAL A 200 -1.45 19.99 -0.63
CA VAL A 200 -0.44 20.02 -1.68
C VAL A 200 -1.06 20.26 -3.03
N GLU A 201 -0.35 21.01 -3.86
CA GLU A 201 -0.59 21.08 -5.29
C GLU A 201 0.38 20.15 -6.01
N VAL A 202 -0.10 19.53 -7.08
CA VAL A 202 0.72 18.64 -7.92
C VAL A 202 1.34 19.46 -9.03
N GLN A 203 2.67 19.60 -9.00
CA GLN A 203 3.44 20.31 -10.02
C GLN A 203 4.18 19.32 -10.92
N VAL A 204 4.23 19.63 -12.22
CA VAL A 204 5.02 18.87 -13.19
C VAL A 204 6.41 19.50 -13.30
N MET A 205 7.40 18.77 -12.79
CA MET A 205 8.81 19.14 -12.84
C MET A 205 9.49 18.49 -14.06
N ASN A 206 10.34 19.26 -14.74
CA ASN A 206 11.13 18.81 -15.89
C ASN A 206 10.30 18.12 -16.98
N GLY A 207 9.02 18.50 -17.12
CA GLY A 207 8.09 17.95 -18.11
C GLY A 207 7.57 16.53 -17.83
N GLU A 208 8.01 15.86 -16.76
CA GLU A 208 7.65 14.44 -16.53
C GLU A 208 7.32 14.08 -15.08
N SER A 209 8.02 14.66 -14.11
CA SER A 209 7.99 14.22 -12.71
C SER A 209 6.93 14.99 -11.92
N LEU A 210 6.08 14.29 -11.18
CA LEU A 210 5.07 14.87 -10.32
C LEU A 210 5.66 15.15 -8.93
N LEU A 211 5.76 16.42 -8.58
CA LEU A 211 6.19 16.89 -7.26
C LEU A 211 4.99 17.46 -6.50
N PHE A 212 4.84 17.06 -5.24
CA PHE A 212 3.84 17.62 -4.36
C PHE A 212 4.45 18.81 -3.64
N VAL A 213 3.87 19.98 -3.84
CA VAL A 213 4.34 21.24 -3.25
C VAL A 213 3.31 21.71 -2.25
N GLN A 214 3.74 22.00 -1.02
CA GLN A 214 2.85 22.50 0.02
C GLN A 214 2.15 23.79 -0.44
N SER A 215 0.84 23.87 -0.20
CA SER A 215 -0.01 24.99 -0.57
C SER A 215 -1.14 25.15 0.46
N GLU A 216 -1.78 26.32 0.47
CA GLU A 216 -3.03 26.57 1.22
C GLU A 216 -4.25 25.91 0.54
N SER A 217 -4.06 25.46 -0.71
CA SER A 217 -5.07 24.84 -1.57
C SER A 217 -4.59 23.46 -2.07
N GLY A 218 -5.47 22.74 -2.76
CA GLY A 218 -5.14 21.44 -3.35
C GLY A 218 -5.53 20.23 -2.50
N ILE A 219 -4.80 19.13 -2.67
CA ILE A 219 -5.12 17.81 -2.13
C ILE A 219 -4.76 17.76 -0.64
N PRO A 220 -5.72 17.43 0.25
CA PRO A 220 -5.42 17.13 1.65
C PRO A 220 -4.36 16.03 1.75
N THR A 221 -3.40 16.23 2.64
CA THR A 221 -2.22 15.37 2.72
C THR A 221 -1.88 15.08 4.17
N PHE A 222 -1.62 13.81 4.48
CA PHE A 222 -1.09 13.43 5.80
C PHE A 222 0.42 13.58 5.81
N LEU A 223 0.91 14.36 6.77
CA LEU A 223 2.32 14.56 7.06
C LEU A 223 2.65 14.02 8.45
N PRO A 224 3.92 13.64 8.70
CA PRO A 224 4.39 13.36 10.05
C PRO A 224 4.04 14.52 10.98
N LYS A 225 3.58 14.22 12.19
CA LYS A 225 3.44 15.28 13.20
C LYS A 225 4.81 15.90 13.48
N ASN A 226 4.90 17.22 13.41
CA ASN A 226 6.17 17.91 13.53
C ASN A 226 6.79 17.65 14.91
N GLY A 227 8.09 17.35 14.94
CA GLY A 227 8.83 16.97 16.15
C GLY A 227 8.45 15.61 16.76
N HIS A 228 7.51 14.87 16.16
CA HIS A 228 7.21 13.51 16.58
C HIS A 228 8.21 12.53 15.95
N ASN A 229 8.80 11.68 16.78
CA ASN A 229 9.64 10.58 16.33
C ASN A 229 8.84 9.29 16.42
N TYR A 230 8.51 8.68 15.28
CA TYR A 230 7.84 7.38 15.29
C TYR A 230 8.85 6.32 15.74
N GLU A 231 8.60 5.71 16.90
CA GLU A 231 9.38 4.57 17.35
C GLU A 231 9.23 3.41 16.36
N THR A 232 10.28 2.59 16.25
CA THR A 232 10.21 1.36 15.46
C THR A 232 9.19 0.42 16.08
N MET A 233 8.22 -0.01 15.29
CA MET A 233 7.18 -0.91 15.73
C MET A 233 7.62 -2.38 15.69
N ASP A 234 7.14 -3.19 16.64
CA ASP A 234 7.26 -4.65 16.55
C ASP A 234 6.17 -5.20 15.62
N LEU A 235 6.57 -5.68 14.43
CA LEU A 235 5.63 -6.22 13.45
C LEU A 235 4.90 -7.45 14.00
N VAL A 236 5.54 -8.29 14.82
CA VAL A 236 4.87 -9.43 15.45
C VAL A 236 3.81 -8.94 16.43
N GLY A 237 4.14 -7.95 17.25
CA GLY A 237 3.21 -7.34 18.19
C GLY A 237 2.00 -6.73 17.49
N LEU A 238 2.22 -6.05 16.36
CA LEU A 238 1.16 -5.49 15.53
C LEU A 238 0.25 -6.56 14.93
N LEU A 239 0.82 -7.57 14.27
CA LEU A 239 0.04 -8.67 13.68
C LEU A 239 -0.79 -9.43 14.72
N SER A 240 -0.21 -9.66 15.91
CA SER A 240 -0.90 -10.30 17.02
C SER A 240 -2.04 -9.43 17.55
N SER A 241 -1.84 -8.13 17.65
CA SER A 241 -2.87 -7.17 18.07
C SER A 241 -4.04 -7.12 17.09
N VAL A 242 -3.76 -7.10 15.78
CA VAL A 242 -4.79 -7.15 14.74
C VAL A 242 -5.57 -8.46 14.81
N HIS A 243 -4.90 -9.59 14.95
CA HIS A 243 -5.55 -10.90 15.08
C HIS A 243 -6.50 -10.97 16.28
N ASN A 244 -6.10 -10.37 17.41
CA ASN A 244 -6.91 -10.32 18.63
C ASN A 244 -7.99 -9.22 18.61
N GLY A 245 -8.13 -8.47 17.52
CA GLY A 245 -9.10 -7.38 17.40
C GLY A 245 -8.80 -6.18 18.31
N SER A 246 -7.56 -6.03 18.79
CA SER A 246 -7.16 -4.95 19.69
C SER A 246 -6.62 -3.71 18.97
N LEU A 247 -6.53 -3.74 17.63
CA LEU A 247 -6.27 -2.54 16.84
C LEU A 247 -7.50 -1.64 16.93
N ARG A 248 -7.36 -0.48 17.58
CA ARG A 248 -8.43 0.50 17.66
C ARG A 248 -8.59 1.13 16.28
N ILE A 249 -9.76 0.94 15.68
CA ILE A 249 -10.20 1.66 14.50
C ILE A 249 -11.07 2.79 15.01
N ASN A 250 -10.56 4.02 14.96
CA ASN A 250 -11.32 5.22 15.33
C ASN A 250 -12.21 5.68 14.18
#